data_AF-A0A7C2TEI8-F1
#
_entry.id   AF-A0A7C2TEI8-F1
#
_cell.length_a   1.000
_cell.length_b   1.000
_cell.length_c   1.000
_cell.angle_alpha   90.00
_cell.angle_beta   90.00
_cell.angle_gamma   90.00
#
_symmetry.space_group_name_H-M   'P 1'
#
loop_
_entity.id
_entity.type
_entity.pdbx_description
1 polymer ?
#
loop_
_entity_poly.entity_id
_entity_poly.type
_entity_poly.pdbx_seq_one_letter_code
_entity_poly.pdbx_strand_id
1 'polypeptide(L)'
;MKRMILFLGMALISAQTQGPDPTYLPAVHSQGADWESLASMPTPRSETPAAVMDGIIYVPGGFGGESSFEGYRPAESRWYVLPPLPAGRDHLMAAAYSGRV
;
A
#
# COMPACT_ATOMS: atom_id res chain seq x y z
N MET A 1 53.19 -30.21 -28.10
CA MET A 1 52.56 -30.58 -29.39
C MET A 1 51.17 -31.14 -29.11
N LYS A 2 50.13 -30.54 -29.74
CA LYS A 2 48.85 -31.16 -30.18
C LYS A 2 47.95 -31.80 -29.10
N ARG A 3 46.64 -31.56 -28.99
CA ARG A 3 45.62 -30.86 -29.78
C ARG A 3 44.38 -30.67 -28.90
N MET A 4 43.78 -29.48 -28.97
CA MET A 4 42.45 -29.15 -28.47
C MET A 4 41.39 -29.79 -29.38
N ILE A 5 40.37 -30.45 -28.83
CA ILE A 5 39.17 -30.87 -29.57
C ILE A 5 37.99 -30.14 -28.94
N LEU A 6 37.38 -29.27 -29.74
CA LEU A 6 36.15 -28.54 -29.42
C LEU A 6 34.97 -29.39 -29.92
N PHE A 7 34.05 -29.78 -29.04
CA PHE A 7 32.76 -30.34 -29.46
C PHE A 7 31.70 -29.23 -29.41
N LEU A 8 31.28 -28.79 -30.60
CA LEU A 8 30.12 -27.93 -30.78
C LEU A 8 28.87 -28.82 -30.81
N GLY A 9 28.26 -29.04 -29.65
CA GLY A 9 26.95 -29.66 -29.52
C GLY A 9 25.87 -28.59 -29.54
N MET A 10 25.22 -28.38 -30.67
CA MET A 10 24.03 -27.54 -30.77
C MET A 10 22.87 -28.25 -30.07
N ALA A 11 22.58 -27.86 -28.82
CA ALA A 11 21.40 -28.33 -28.12
C ALA A 11 20.16 -27.66 -28.73
N LEU A 12 19.29 -28.44 -29.36
CA LEU A 12 17.91 -28.07 -29.60
C LEU A 12 17.23 -27.91 -28.23
N ILE A 13 17.22 -26.68 -27.70
CA ILE A 13 16.35 -26.33 -26.59
C ILE A 13 14.95 -26.28 -27.19
N SER A 14 14.16 -27.34 -27.02
CA SER A 14 12.72 -27.17 -27.13
C SER A 14 12.32 -26.26 -25.98
N ALA A 15 12.10 -24.97 -26.26
CA ALA A 15 11.41 -24.11 -25.34
C ALA A 15 9.97 -24.62 -25.26
N GLN A 16 9.71 -25.53 -24.33
CA GLN A 16 8.36 -25.69 -23.83
C GLN A 16 8.07 -24.40 -23.07
N THR A 17 7.46 -23.43 -23.75
CA THR A 17 6.79 -22.32 -23.07
C THR A 17 5.59 -22.94 -22.37
N GLN A 18 5.80 -23.48 -21.18
CA GLN A 18 4.73 -23.60 -20.21
C GLN A 18 4.23 -22.17 -20.04
N GLY A 19 2.96 -21.91 -20.40
CA GLY A 19 2.33 -20.62 -20.14
C GLY A 19 2.46 -20.29 -18.65
N PRO A 20 2.34 -19.01 -18.26
CA PRO A 20 2.42 -18.65 -16.84
C PRO A 20 1.47 -19.55 -16.07
N ASP A 21 2.02 -20.34 -15.14
CA ASP A 21 1.20 -21.15 -14.25
C ASP A 21 0.29 -20.19 -13.49
N PRO A 22 -1.04 -20.27 -13.64
CA PRO A 22 -1.96 -19.35 -12.97
C PRO A 22 -1.89 -19.43 -11.44
N THR A 23 -1.12 -20.38 -10.89
CA THR A 23 -0.88 -20.54 -9.45
C THR A 23 0.47 -20.00 -8.96
N TYR A 24 1.31 -19.41 -9.82
CA TYR A 24 2.54 -18.76 -9.37
C TYR A 24 2.26 -17.38 -8.75
N LEU A 25 1.87 -17.38 -7.49
CA LEU A 25 2.03 -16.19 -6.65
C LEU A 25 3.49 -16.21 -6.15
N PRO A 26 4.34 -15.21 -6.49
CA PRO A 26 5.63 -15.12 -5.80
C PRO A 26 5.33 -15.07 -4.31
N ALA A 27 6.02 -15.93 -3.54
CA ALA A 27 5.96 -15.85 -2.09
C ALA A 27 6.29 -14.41 -1.71
N VAL A 28 5.30 -13.66 -1.22
CA VAL A 28 5.54 -12.35 -0.62
C VAL A 28 6.32 -12.67 0.65
N HIS A 29 7.64 -12.60 0.55
CA HIS A 29 8.51 -12.59 1.71
C HIS A 29 8.22 -11.29 2.44
N SER A 30 7.28 -11.31 3.38
CA SER A 30 7.21 -10.26 4.38
C SER A 30 8.49 -10.39 5.21
N GLN A 31 9.53 -9.65 4.84
CA GLN A 31 10.47 -9.13 5.84
C GLN A 31 9.59 -8.63 6.99
N GLY A 32 9.80 -9.13 8.21
CA GLY A 32 8.91 -8.85 9.34
C GLY A 32 8.56 -7.36 9.36
N ALA A 33 7.27 -7.04 9.34
CA ALA A 33 6.84 -5.66 9.46
C ALA A 33 7.09 -5.24 10.91
N ASP A 34 8.18 -4.50 11.13
CA ASP A 34 8.43 -3.86 12.41
C ASP A 34 7.42 -2.72 12.57
N TRP A 35 6.65 -2.78 13.65
CA TRP A 35 5.75 -1.69 14.00
C TRP A 35 6.55 -0.51 14.55
N GLU A 36 6.28 0.68 14.05
CA GLU A 36 6.83 1.93 14.59
C GLU A 36 5.71 2.89 15.00
N SER A 37 6.00 3.70 16.02
CA SER A 37 5.11 4.79 16.43
C SER A 37 5.33 6.00 15.54
N LEU A 38 4.26 6.46 14.89
CA LEU A 38 4.24 7.70 14.12
C LEU A 38 3.67 8.86 14.94
N ALA A 39 3.68 10.06 14.36
CA ALA A 39 3.07 11.24 14.99
C ALA A 39 1.59 10.97 15.35
N SER A 40 1.22 11.28 16.59
CA SER A 40 -0.14 11.08 17.07
C SER A 40 -1.15 11.93 16.32
N MET A 41 -2.36 11.39 16.09
CA MET A 41 -3.47 12.13 15.51
C MET A 41 -3.84 13.36 16.36
N PRO A 42 -4.25 14.49 15.74
CA PRO A 42 -4.71 15.67 16.48
C PRO A 42 -5.98 15.41 17.29
N THR A 43 -6.94 14.70 16.71
CA THR A 43 -8.20 14.33 17.38
C THR A 43 -8.15 12.85 17.82
N PRO A 44 -8.28 12.58 19.13
CA PRO A 44 -8.51 11.22 19.64
C PRO A 44 -9.86 10.69 19.16
N ARG A 45 -9.89 9.50 18.59
CA ARG A 45 -11.12 8.87 18.07
C ARG A 45 -10.99 7.35 17.96
N SER A 46 -12.14 6.68 17.85
CA SER A 46 -12.27 5.28 17.40
C SER A 46 -13.09 5.21 16.09
N GLU A 47 -13.27 3.99 15.55
CA GLU A 47 -14.06 3.75 14.32
C GLU A 47 -13.61 4.60 13.12
N THR A 48 -12.30 4.67 12.97
CA THR A 48 -11.59 5.59 12.08
C THR A 48 -11.57 5.08 10.64
N PRO A 49 -12.36 5.64 9.71
CA PRO A 49 -12.18 5.33 8.30
C PRO A 49 -10.90 5.99 7.77
N ALA A 50 -10.25 5.38 6.78
CA ALA A 50 -9.10 5.96 6.13
C ALA A 50 -9.04 5.60 4.64
N ALA A 51 -8.57 6.53 3.81
CA ALA A 51 -8.26 6.28 2.40
C ALA A 51 -6.94 6.96 2.00
N VAL A 52 -6.22 6.36 1.05
CA VAL A 52 -4.97 6.92 0.54
C VAL A 52 -5.20 7.57 -0.82
N MET A 53 -4.78 8.82 -0.96
CA MET A 53 -4.78 9.55 -2.23
C MET A 53 -3.56 10.47 -2.28
N ASP A 54 -2.81 10.45 -3.38
CA ASP A 54 -1.63 11.30 -3.62
C ASP A 54 -0.57 11.29 -2.48
N GLY A 55 -0.37 10.11 -1.86
CA GLY A 55 0.59 9.92 -0.78
C GLY A 55 0.16 10.51 0.57
N ILE A 56 -1.11 10.88 0.71
CA ILE A 56 -1.72 11.34 1.97
C ILE A 56 -2.75 10.30 2.43
N ILE A 57 -2.75 9.99 3.72
CA ILE A 57 -3.77 9.19 4.39
C ILE A 57 -4.83 10.15 4.92
N TYR A 58 -6.02 10.11 4.33
CA TYR A 58 -7.16 10.95 4.70
C TYR A 58 -8.06 10.23 5.69
N VAL A 59 -8.41 10.90 6.79
CA VAL A 59 -9.16 10.37 7.92
C VAL A 59 -10.37 11.26 8.21
N PRO A 60 -11.54 10.97 7.63
CA PRO A 60 -12.78 11.70 7.88
C PRO A 60 -13.59 11.09 9.06
N GLY A 61 -13.98 11.89 10.04
CA GLY A 61 -14.88 11.47 11.11
C GLY A 61 -14.27 10.51 12.12
N GLY A 62 -15.12 9.62 12.65
CA GLY A 62 -14.83 8.67 13.74
C GLY A 62 -15.50 9.07 15.06
N PHE A 63 -15.73 8.10 15.95
CA PHE A 63 -16.36 8.33 17.25
C PHE A 63 -15.43 9.12 18.18
N GLY A 64 -15.89 10.27 18.69
CA GLY A 64 -15.09 11.27 19.41
C GLY A 64 -14.49 12.37 18.51
N GLY A 65 -14.67 12.26 17.19
CA GLY A 65 -14.20 13.21 16.19
C GLY A 65 -15.13 13.26 14.98
N GLU A 66 -16.43 13.17 15.17
CA GLU A 66 -17.39 12.78 14.13
C GLU A 66 -17.38 13.75 12.94
N SER A 67 -17.10 15.04 13.19
CA SER A 67 -16.99 16.07 12.14
C SER A 67 -15.55 16.40 11.73
N SER A 68 -14.55 15.84 12.41
CA SER A 68 -13.14 16.12 12.10
C SER A 68 -12.75 15.53 10.74
N PHE A 69 -11.79 16.17 10.09
CA PHE A 69 -11.18 15.63 8.88
C PHE A 69 -9.71 16.02 8.87
N GLU A 70 -8.84 15.03 8.83
CA GLU A 70 -7.40 15.25 8.80
C GLU A 70 -6.70 14.42 7.72
N GLY A 71 -5.57 14.92 7.25
CA GLY A 71 -4.67 14.19 6.37
C GLY A 71 -3.32 13.95 7.06
N TYR A 72 -2.78 12.74 6.96
CA TYR A 72 -1.43 12.42 7.37
C TYR A 72 -0.52 12.24 6.16
N ARG A 73 0.64 12.90 6.17
CA ARG A 73 1.65 12.77 5.13
C ARG A 73 2.86 12.01 5.69
N PRO A 74 3.03 10.70 5.38
CA PRO A 74 4.09 9.86 5.95
C PRO A 74 5.50 10.39 5.67
N ALA A 75 5.73 10.95 4.47
CA ALA A 75 7.01 11.52 4.06
C ALA A 75 7.54 12.64 4.98
N GLU A 76 6.67 13.21 5.80
CA GLU A 76 6.96 14.34 6.68
C GLU A 76 6.61 14.04 8.14
N SER A 77 6.11 12.83 8.39
CA SER A 77 5.54 12.39 9.66
C SER A 77 4.65 13.44 10.34
N ARG A 78 3.73 14.04 9.57
CA ARG A 78 2.86 15.12 10.07
C ARG A 78 1.40 14.99 9.66
N TRP A 79 0.54 15.52 10.53
CA TRP A 79 -0.89 15.69 10.30
C TRP A 79 -1.24 17.10 9.83
N TYR A 80 -2.31 17.20 9.07
CA TYR A 80 -2.91 18.44 8.59
C TYR A 80 -4.40 18.41 8.90
N VAL A 81 -4.90 19.47 9.54
CA VAL A 81 -6.34 19.65 9.75
C VAL A 81 -6.95 20.17 8.45
N LEU A 82 -7.99 19.49 7.97
CA LEU A 82 -8.75 19.82 6.77
C LEU A 82 -10.09 20.46 7.17
N PRO A 83 -10.83 21.05 6.21
CA PRO A 83 -12.20 21.49 6.47
C PRO A 83 -13.06 20.35 7.03
N PRO A 84 -13.88 20.58 8.07
CA PRO A 84 -14.65 19.54 8.72
C PRO A 84 -15.71 18.94 7.78
N LEU A 85 -16.17 17.73 8.11
CA LEU A 85 -17.31 17.13 7.43
C LEU A 85 -18.57 17.98 7.64
N PRO A 86 -19.44 18.14 6.62
CA PRO A 86 -20.70 18.86 6.77
C PRO A 86 -21.66 18.29 7.83
N ALA A 87 -21.50 17.00 8.14
CA ALA A 87 -22.24 16.33 9.20
C ALA A 87 -21.36 15.25 9.84
N GLY A 88 -21.48 15.09 11.15
CA GLY A 88 -20.69 14.12 11.91
C GLY A 88 -20.99 12.68 11.49
N ARG A 89 -19.96 11.84 11.37
CA ARG A 89 -20.07 10.42 11.04
C ARG A 89 -19.05 9.58 11.80
N ASP A 90 -19.47 8.38 12.14
CA ASP A 90 -18.70 7.31 12.77
C ASP A 90 -19.15 5.96 12.16
N HIS A 91 -18.49 4.84 12.54
CA HIS A 91 -18.70 3.52 11.92
C HIS A 91 -18.64 3.49 10.37
N LEU A 92 -17.82 4.35 9.76
CA LEU A 92 -17.72 4.47 8.31
C LEU A 92 -16.66 3.55 7.69
N MET A 93 -16.72 3.41 6.36
CA MET A 93 -15.61 3.00 5.50
C MET A 93 -15.29 4.15 4.52
N ALA A 94 -14.02 4.39 4.22
CA ALA A 94 -13.59 5.37 3.23
C ALA A 94 -12.87 4.70 2.06
N ALA A 95 -12.97 5.30 0.88
CA ALA A 95 -12.27 4.87 -0.33
C ALA A 95 -11.89 6.09 -1.16
N ALA A 96 -10.76 6.00 -1.87
CA ALA A 96 -10.38 7.01 -2.85
C ALA A 96 -10.88 6.60 -4.24
N TYR A 97 -11.55 7.51 -4.95
CA TYR A 97 -12.02 7.27 -6.33
C TYR A 97 -12.02 8.55 -7.14
N SER A 98 -11.41 8.51 -8.33
CA SER A 98 -11.39 9.63 -9.30
C SER A 98 -10.98 10.98 -8.70
N GLY A 99 -9.89 10.99 -7.90
CA GLY A 99 -9.35 12.21 -7.28
C GLY A 99 -10.18 12.74 -6.10
N ARG A 100 -10.95 11.87 -5.45
CA ARG A 100 -11.77 12.18 -4.28
C ARG A 100 -11.57 11.12 -3.21
N VAL A 101 -11.70 11.55 -1.96
CA VAL A 101 -11.87 10.72 -0.76
C VAL A 101 -13.22 11.06 -0.15
#